data_AF-A0A6V7I2B8-F1
#
_entry.id   AF-A0A6V7I2B8-F1
#
_cell.length_a   1.000
_cell.length_b   1.000
_cell.length_c   1.000
_cell.angle_alpha   90.00
_cell.angle_beta   90.00
_cell.angle_gamma   90.00
#
_symmetry.space_group_name_H-M   'P 1'
#
loop_
_entity.id
_entity.type
_entity.pdbx_description
1 polymer ?
#
loop_
_entity_poly.entity_id
_entity_poly.type
_entity_poly.pdbx_seq_one_letter_code
_entity_poly.pdbx_strand_id
1 'polypeptide(L)'
;MDCEPSKKNFTDCLYQIVSGTSDEIKQGWTNLRQLNEEIREDINQRDIHDMVRMIFGKSIQNVKEVPKLLDYFSTRLRENPFGVKSGGNNYTPFLMNTAGKDINLLAEIVEMLYNHRRIYLSTLMSRQKFCEAVVTYLAEFPMPQNPSEIAAFKDSAKAIWKCLLDISKNNNYTIHERQDLIFMCLDTLYKIISDVERNSLPGDALVGVLEMIDKDNIKKAVACYPLDNSSDENLERALKTLCIWMSHWLKHQSLSLWISAFMSGLEEKRKYSVLRNVSEACLKTMIERLTIPLARQHSMAVVYLMLTKQHTPTLFHRVMEDIKKILLVLQEDHSEGAKKCTQSLVDCSSALMKRFPNYPMYEEFEKCLPVEPRANVIEMILTSSEWVDDTMDDAQNIFIMNNGKVGLTNLGNTCYVNSVLQALVMTRQFCHDVISYKPPSDNNANVILTKLQNLFALLLYSKRHSLSPNEVLQAARPSYFTPGQQQDSSEFL
;
A
#
# COMPACT_ATOMS: atom_id res chain seq x y z
N MET A 1 -49.57 36.98 -39.89
CA MET A 1 -48.85 35.70 -39.83
C MET A 1 -48.44 35.54 -38.40
N ASP A 2 -49.33 34.97 -37.60
CA ASP A 2 -49.02 34.61 -36.22
C ASP A 2 -47.98 33.50 -36.27
N CYS A 3 -46.77 33.79 -35.77
CA CYS A 3 -45.80 32.74 -35.50
C CYS A 3 -46.43 31.80 -34.49
N GLU A 4 -46.71 30.56 -34.92
CA GLU A 4 -46.98 29.47 -33.98
C GLU A 4 -45.90 29.49 -32.88
N PRO A 5 -46.26 29.43 -31.60
CA PRO A 5 -45.28 29.34 -30.54
C PRO A 5 -44.45 28.09 -30.80
N SER A 6 -43.13 28.28 -30.98
CA SER A 6 -42.14 27.22 -31.13
C SER A 6 -42.53 26.04 -30.23
N LYS A 7 -42.87 24.88 -30.85
CA LYS A 7 -43.11 23.63 -30.13
C LYS A 7 -41.94 23.44 -29.18
N LYS A 8 -42.20 23.55 -27.87
CA LYS A 8 -41.16 23.42 -26.84
C LYS A 8 -40.55 22.03 -26.99
N ASN A 9 -39.29 21.98 -27.42
CA ASN A 9 -38.62 20.71 -27.64
C ASN A 9 -38.12 20.18 -26.29
N PHE A 10 -38.46 18.93 -25.97
CA PHE A 10 -38.03 18.24 -24.76
C PHE A 10 -36.49 18.22 -24.63
N THR A 11 -35.77 18.05 -25.75
CA THR A 11 -34.31 18.07 -25.79
C THR A 11 -33.74 19.44 -25.43
N ASP A 12 -34.36 20.53 -25.92
CA ASP A 12 -33.91 21.89 -25.65
C ASP A 12 -34.10 22.25 -24.17
N CYS A 13 -35.20 21.80 -23.56
CA CYS A 13 -35.44 21.98 -22.12
C CYS A 13 -34.34 21.30 -21.29
N LEU A 14 -33.91 20.11 -21.70
CA LEU A 14 -32.86 19.39 -21.00
C LEU A 14 -31.49 20.06 -21.20
N TYR A 15 -31.18 20.55 -22.40
CA TYR A 15 -29.96 21.34 -22.64
C TYR A 15 -29.92 22.61 -21.79
N GLN A 16 -31.04 23.32 -21.65
CA GLN A 16 -31.16 24.47 -20.76
C GLN A 16 -30.86 24.10 -19.30
N ILE A 17 -31.32 22.94 -18.83
CA ILE A 17 -31.07 22.49 -17.45
C ILE A 17 -29.60 22.11 -17.27
N VAL A 18 -29.00 21.33 -18.18
CA VAL A 18 -27.65 20.75 -17.97
C VAL A 18 -26.50 21.69 -18.37
N SER A 19 -26.76 22.71 -19.20
CA SER A 19 -25.73 23.62 -19.72
C SER A 19 -26.12 25.10 -19.77
N GLY A 20 -27.36 25.46 -19.41
CA GLY A 20 -27.82 26.85 -19.44
C GLY A 20 -27.38 27.68 -18.23
N THR A 21 -27.60 28.99 -18.33
CA THR A 21 -27.49 29.98 -17.26
C THR A 21 -28.55 29.77 -16.16
N SER A 22 -28.43 30.46 -15.01
CA SER A 22 -29.37 30.28 -13.88
C SER A 22 -30.84 30.51 -14.27
N ASP A 23 -31.12 31.46 -15.16
CA ASP A 23 -32.49 31.73 -15.62
C ASP A 23 -32.96 30.72 -16.66
N GLU A 24 -32.06 30.25 -17.53
CA GLU A 24 -32.34 29.15 -18.47
C GLU A 24 -32.61 27.84 -17.73
N ILE A 25 -31.91 27.54 -16.62
CA ILE A 25 -32.20 26.36 -15.79
C ILE A 25 -33.63 26.42 -15.24
N LYS A 26 -34.03 27.58 -14.68
CA LYS A 26 -35.40 27.76 -14.16
C LYS A 26 -36.43 27.62 -15.27
N GLN A 27 -36.19 28.25 -16.41
CA GLN A 27 -37.08 28.19 -17.56
C GLN A 27 -37.17 26.78 -18.13
N GLY A 28 -36.05 26.06 -18.20
CA GLY A 28 -35.96 24.68 -18.63
C GLY A 28 -36.79 23.76 -17.75
N TRP A 29 -36.70 23.91 -16.41
CA TRP A 29 -37.55 23.16 -15.47
C TRP A 29 -39.04 23.50 -15.62
N THR A 30 -39.41 24.78 -15.79
CA THR A 30 -40.80 25.19 -16.00
C THR A 30 -41.35 24.60 -17.30
N ASN A 31 -40.58 24.68 -18.40
CA ASN A 31 -40.97 24.13 -19.69
C ASN A 31 -41.07 22.60 -19.66
N LEU A 32 -40.13 21.93 -19.00
CA LEU A 32 -40.13 20.47 -18.83
C LEU A 32 -41.37 19.99 -18.07
N ARG A 33 -41.82 20.74 -17.05
CA ARG A 33 -43.07 20.44 -16.32
C ARG A 33 -44.31 20.69 -17.18
N GLN A 34 -44.35 21.74 -17.98
CA GLN A 34 -45.48 22.05 -18.86
C GLN A 34 -45.64 21.02 -19.98
N LEU A 35 -44.55 20.61 -20.63
CA LEU A 35 -44.55 19.54 -21.64
C LEU A 35 -45.13 18.22 -21.11
N ASN A 36 -45.02 18.00 -19.80
CA ASN A 36 -45.49 16.81 -19.11
C ASN A 36 -47.01 16.79 -18.90
N GLU A 37 -47.65 17.96 -18.84
CA GLU A 37 -49.10 18.12 -18.76
C GLU A 37 -49.75 18.01 -20.15
N GLU A 38 -49.03 18.46 -21.19
CA GLU A 38 -49.50 18.49 -22.57
C GLU A 38 -49.24 17.18 -23.35
N ILE A 39 -48.18 16.43 -23.02
CA ILE A 39 -47.73 15.28 -23.79
C ILE A 39 -47.90 13.99 -22.99
N ARG A 40 -49.08 13.38 -23.08
CA ARG A 40 -49.34 12.02 -22.57
C ARG A 40 -49.37 10.92 -23.64
N GLU A 41 -49.41 11.25 -24.93
CA GLU A 41 -49.61 10.23 -25.98
C GLU A 41 -48.51 10.13 -27.06
N ASP A 42 -47.69 11.18 -27.30
CA ASP A 42 -46.82 11.23 -28.50
C ASP A 42 -45.32 10.99 -28.30
N ILE A 43 -44.76 11.10 -27.09
CA ILE A 43 -43.33 10.79 -26.88
C ILE A 43 -43.17 9.29 -26.63
N ASN A 44 -42.52 8.60 -27.56
CA ASN A 44 -42.23 7.18 -27.42
C ASN A 44 -41.25 6.97 -26.25
N GLN A 45 -41.46 5.92 -25.44
CA GLN A 45 -40.55 5.56 -24.35
C GLN A 45 -39.11 5.33 -24.83
N ARG A 46 -38.96 4.89 -26.08
CA ARG A 46 -37.66 4.74 -26.73
C ARG A 46 -36.94 6.08 -26.88
N ASP A 47 -37.67 7.14 -27.21
CA ASP A 47 -37.10 8.48 -27.41
C ASP A 47 -36.62 9.07 -26.07
N ILE A 48 -37.36 8.85 -24.98
CA ILE A 48 -36.93 9.27 -23.63
C ILE A 48 -35.66 8.54 -23.21
N HIS A 49 -35.57 7.24 -23.48
CA HIS A 49 -34.40 6.42 -23.18
C HIS A 49 -33.15 6.90 -23.93
N ASP A 50 -33.29 7.14 -25.24
CA ASP A 50 -32.20 7.63 -26.09
C ASP A 50 -31.79 9.06 -25.73
N MET A 51 -32.74 9.92 -25.33
CA MET A 51 -32.45 11.27 -24.85
C MET A 51 -31.65 11.26 -23.53
N VAL A 52 -32.05 10.43 -22.56
CA VAL A 52 -31.30 10.26 -21.30
C VAL A 52 -29.87 9.82 -21.57
N ARG A 53 -29.67 8.87 -22.50
CA ARG A 53 -28.34 8.43 -22.93
C ARG A 53 -27.54 9.54 -23.61
N MET A 54 -28.16 10.31 -24.48
CA MET A 54 -27.51 11.41 -25.19
C MET A 54 -27.04 12.51 -24.22
N ILE A 55 -27.85 12.85 -23.23
CA ILE A 55 -27.57 13.93 -22.28
C ILE A 55 -26.47 13.54 -21.32
N PHE A 56 -26.61 12.39 -20.65
CA PHE A 56 -25.61 11.96 -19.68
C PHE A 56 -24.36 11.31 -20.32
N GLY A 57 -24.41 11.04 -21.63
CA GLY A 57 -23.24 10.61 -22.41
C GLY A 57 -22.23 11.73 -22.68
N LYS A 58 -22.59 12.99 -22.41
CA LYS A 58 -21.72 14.17 -22.56
C LYS A 58 -21.42 14.78 -21.20
N SER A 59 -20.31 15.53 -21.11
CA SER A 59 -19.97 16.31 -19.92
C SER A 59 -21.06 17.35 -19.63
N ILE A 60 -21.52 17.40 -18.37
CA ILE A 60 -22.57 18.30 -17.88
C ILE A 60 -21.94 19.47 -17.13
N GLN A 61 -22.42 20.70 -17.40
CA GLN A 61 -21.94 21.89 -16.69
C GLN A 61 -22.68 22.08 -15.36
N ASN A 62 -24.01 21.97 -15.38
CA ASN A 62 -24.88 22.14 -14.22
C ASN A 62 -25.07 20.82 -13.46
N VAL A 63 -23.96 20.25 -13.00
CA VAL A 63 -23.89 18.92 -12.36
C VAL A 63 -24.85 18.76 -11.16
N LYS A 64 -25.15 19.85 -10.45
CA LYS A 64 -26.08 19.88 -9.31
C LYS A 64 -27.55 19.61 -9.66
N GLU A 65 -27.93 19.74 -10.94
CA GLU A 65 -29.28 19.45 -11.39
C GLU A 65 -29.48 17.96 -11.74
N VAL A 66 -28.39 17.19 -11.81
CA VAL A 66 -28.42 15.78 -12.22
C VAL A 66 -29.28 14.91 -11.30
N PRO A 67 -29.18 14.96 -9.95
CA PRO A 67 -30.03 14.14 -9.08
C PRO A 67 -31.52 14.41 -9.30
N LYS A 68 -31.92 15.68 -9.46
CA LYS A 68 -33.32 16.08 -9.71
C LYS A 68 -33.80 15.58 -11.07
N LEU A 69 -32.96 15.64 -12.11
CA LEU A 69 -33.29 15.09 -13.42
C LEU A 69 -33.50 13.58 -13.36
N LEU A 70 -32.64 12.86 -12.64
CA LEU A 70 -32.77 11.42 -12.53
C LEU A 70 -34.00 11.02 -11.70
N ASP A 71 -34.35 11.75 -10.65
CA ASP A 71 -35.62 11.58 -9.94
C ASP A 71 -36.81 11.81 -10.90
N TYR A 72 -36.79 12.90 -11.67
CA TYR A 72 -37.79 13.17 -12.70
C TYR A 72 -37.92 12.04 -13.72
N PHE A 73 -36.82 11.46 -14.20
CA PHE A 73 -36.86 10.34 -15.14
C PHE A 73 -37.29 9.02 -14.50
N SER A 74 -37.11 8.85 -13.18
CA SER A 74 -37.43 7.62 -12.48
C SER A 74 -38.90 7.23 -12.57
N THR A 75 -39.80 8.21 -12.68
CA THR A 75 -41.25 7.97 -12.80
C THR A 75 -41.71 7.75 -14.24
N ARG A 76 -40.80 7.87 -15.23
CA ARG A 76 -41.10 7.86 -16.68
C ARG A 76 -40.43 6.71 -17.42
N LEU A 77 -39.24 6.33 -16.98
CA LEU A 77 -38.51 5.20 -17.52
C LEU A 77 -39.11 3.89 -16.98
N ARG A 78 -39.32 2.92 -17.88
CA ARG A 78 -39.68 1.54 -17.51
C ARG A 78 -38.47 0.61 -17.46
N GLU A 79 -37.41 0.98 -18.16
CA GLU A 79 -36.18 0.20 -18.26
C GLU A 79 -34.96 1.05 -17.92
N ASN A 80 -33.89 0.38 -17.52
CA ASN A 80 -32.64 1.01 -17.16
C ASN A 80 -31.98 1.68 -18.40
N PRO A 81 -31.77 3.02 -18.39
CA PRO A 81 -31.11 3.73 -19.49
C PRO A 81 -29.62 3.38 -19.61
N PHE A 82 -29.00 2.95 -18.52
CA PHE A 82 -27.59 2.60 -18.44
C PHE A 82 -27.33 1.10 -18.64
N GLY A 83 -28.40 0.29 -18.79
CA GLY A 83 -28.29 -1.14 -19.03
C GLY A 83 -27.65 -1.44 -20.38
N VAL A 84 -26.62 -2.28 -20.39
CA VAL A 84 -25.93 -2.69 -21.63
C VAL A 84 -26.39 -4.08 -22.05
N LYS A 85 -26.76 -4.27 -23.33
CA LYS A 85 -27.03 -5.61 -23.90
C LYS A 85 -25.74 -6.38 -24.22
N SER A 86 -24.62 -5.67 -24.33
CA SER A 86 -23.31 -6.16 -24.77
C SER A 86 -22.19 -5.70 -23.81
N GLY A 87 -21.88 -6.47 -22.77
CA GLY A 87 -20.61 -6.49 -22.00
C GLY A 87 -20.04 -5.20 -21.34
N GLY A 88 -20.35 -4.00 -21.80
CA GLY A 88 -19.78 -2.73 -21.36
C GLY A 88 -20.36 -2.23 -20.03
N ASN A 89 -19.72 -1.19 -19.48
CA ASN A 89 -20.17 -0.51 -18.27
C ASN A 89 -20.49 0.96 -18.55
N ASN A 90 -21.76 1.26 -18.85
CA ASN A 90 -22.19 2.64 -19.13
C ASN A 90 -22.32 3.50 -17.86
N TYR A 91 -22.21 2.92 -16.65
CA TYR A 91 -22.23 3.71 -15.42
C TYR A 91 -20.93 4.47 -15.21
N THR A 92 -19.77 3.91 -15.59
CA THR A 92 -18.48 4.59 -15.44
C THR A 92 -18.43 5.94 -16.17
N PRO A 93 -18.68 6.03 -17.49
CA PRO A 93 -18.70 7.31 -18.18
C PRO A 93 -19.83 8.22 -17.69
N PHE A 94 -20.99 7.66 -17.31
CA PHE A 94 -22.08 8.42 -16.71
C PHE A 94 -21.64 9.13 -15.42
N LEU A 95 -21.05 8.41 -14.46
CA LEU A 95 -20.59 8.99 -13.19
C LEU A 95 -19.50 10.05 -13.42
N MET A 96 -18.55 9.77 -14.33
CA MET A 96 -17.51 10.73 -14.71
C MET A 96 -18.09 12.03 -15.29
N ASN A 97 -19.09 11.93 -16.16
CA ASN A 97 -19.72 13.08 -16.81
C ASN A 97 -20.63 13.89 -15.87
N THR A 98 -21.13 13.29 -14.80
CA THR A 98 -22.20 13.85 -13.97
C THR A 98 -21.75 14.34 -12.61
N ALA A 99 -20.89 13.61 -11.91
CA ALA A 99 -20.44 14.00 -10.58
C ALA A 99 -19.23 14.94 -10.62
N GLY A 100 -18.46 14.94 -11.72
CA GLY A 100 -17.20 15.67 -11.78
C GLY A 100 -16.30 15.34 -10.58
N LYS A 101 -15.54 16.31 -10.05
CA LYS A 101 -14.65 16.10 -8.91
C LYS A 101 -15.31 16.32 -7.54
N ASP A 102 -16.63 16.32 -7.46
CA ASP A 102 -17.39 16.52 -6.21
C ASP A 102 -17.91 15.19 -5.63
N ILE A 103 -17.29 14.71 -4.55
CA ILE A 103 -17.69 13.45 -3.89
C ILE A 103 -19.07 13.55 -3.23
N ASN A 104 -19.50 14.73 -2.81
CA ASN A 104 -20.82 14.90 -2.23
C ASN A 104 -21.90 14.71 -3.29
N LEU A 105 -21.69 15.31 -4.47
CA LEU A 105 -22.58 15.07 -5.61
C LEU A 105 -22.57 13.61 -6.06
N LEU A 106 -21.40 12.94 -6.05
CA LEU A 106 -21.34 11.51 -6.30
C LEU A 106 -22.21 10.72 -5.31
N ALA A 107 -22.16 11.07 -4.01
CA ALA A 107 -22.98 10.44 -3.00
C ALA A 107 -24.49 10.65 -3.25
N GLU A 108 -24.91 11.87 -3.59
CA GLU A 108 -26.30 12.17 -3.95
C GLU A 108 -26.78 11.37 -5.17
N ILE A 109 -25.94 11.26 -6.21
CA ILE A 109 -26.27 10.48 -7.42
C ILE A 109 -26.36 8.99 -7.10
N VAL A 110 -25.41 8.45 -6.34
CA VAL A 110 -25.40 7.04 -5.91
C VAL A 110 -26.64 6.71 -5.09
N GLU A 111 -26.98 7.56 -4.12
CA GLU A 111 -28.16 7.39 -3.27
C GLU A 111 -29.45 7.47 -4.10
N MET A 112 -29.56 8.41 -5.04
CA MET A 112 -30.71 8.48 -5.94
C MET A 112 -30.85 7.20 -6.78
N LEU A 113 -29.76 6.70 -7.39
CA LEU A 113 -29.81 5.49 -8.22
C LEU A 113 -30.21 4.26 -7.39
N TYR A 114 -29.77 4.22 -6.12
CA TYR A 114 -30.15 3.19 -5.15
C TYR A 114 -31.63 3.29 -4.72
N ASN A 115 -32.11 4.50 -4.43
CA ASN A 115 -33.50 4.73 -4.03
C ASN A 115 -34.47 4.34 -5.15
N HIS A 116 -34.09 4.62 -6.40
CA HIS A 116 -34.83 4.23 -7.60
C HIS A 116 -34.28 2.94 -8.25
N ARG A 117 -33.69 2.04 -7.45
CA ARG A 117 -33.07 0.78 -7.93
C ARG A 117 -33.97 -0.12 -8.77
N ARG A 118 -35.29 -0.03 -8.62
CA ARG A 118 -36.24 -0.80 -9.46
C ARG A 118 -36.14 -0.43 -10.94
N ILE A 119 -35.74 0.81 -11.24
CA ILE A 119 -35.55 1.32 -12.60
C ILE A 119 -34.06 1.25 -12.97
N TYR A 120 -33.21 1.94 -12.20
CA TYR A 120 -31.81 2.13 -12.58
C TYR A 120 -30.92 0.94 -12.27
N LEU A 121 -31.33 0.03 -11.40
CA LEU A 121 -30.54 -1.11 -10.93
C LEU A 121 -31.41 -2.38 -10.93
N SER A 122 -32.20 -2.57 -11.99
CA SER A 122 -33.27 -3.57 -12.03
C SER A 122 -32.76 -5.02 -12.07
N THR A 123 -31.58 -5.25 -12.65
CA THR A 123 -30.98 -6.60 -12.81
C THR A 123 -29.73 -6.78 -11.95
N LEU A 124 -29.33 -8.02 -11.67
CA LEU A 124 -28.06 -8.32 -10.99
C LEU A 124 -26.86 -7.73 -11.76
N MET A 125 -26.82 -7.94 -13.07
CA MET A 125 -25.76 -7.41 -13.93
C MET A 125 -25.66 -5.88 -13.85
N SER A 126 -26.80 -5.17 -13.84
CA SER A 126 -26.79 -3.71 -13.69
C SER A 126 -26.24 -3.26 -12.34
N ARG A 127 -26.53 -3.99 -11.26
CA ARG A 127 -25.99 -3.71 -9.92
C ARG A 127 -24.51 -4.01 -9.83
N GLN A 128 -24.03 -5.10 -10.43
CA GLN A 128 -22.61 -5.41 -10.52
C GLN A 128 -21.87 -4.30 -11.27
N LYS A 129 -22.33 -3.92 -12.48
CA LYS A 129 -21.72 -2.84 -13.26
C LYS A 129 -21.76 -1.48 -12.56
N PHE A 130 -22.86 -1.19 -11.87
CA PHE A 130 -22.95 0.01 -11.05
C PHE A 130 -21.94 0.02 -9.90
N CYS A 131 -21.84 -1.05 -9.12
CA CYS A 131 -20.86 -1.16 -8.05
C CYS A 131 -19.41 -1.07 -8.58
N GLU A 132 -19.09 -1.75 -9.69
CA GLU A 132 -17.80 -1.67 -10.39
C GLU A 132 -17.45 -0.22 -10.75
N ALA A 133 -18.41 0.52 -11.32
CA ALA A 133 -18.25 1.91 -11.73
C ALA A 133 -18.04 2.85 -10.54
N VAL A 134 -18.81 2.66 -9.46
CA VAL A 134 -18.66 3.45 -8.23
C VAL A 134 -17.29 3.21 -7.61
N VAL A 135 -16.85 1.96 -7.48
CA VAL A 135 -15.51 1.63 -6.96
C VAL A 135 -14.43 2.26 -7.83
N THR A 136 -14.52 2.10 -9.15
CA THR A 136 -13.57 2.71 -10.09
C THR A 136 -13.50 4.22 -9.91
N TYR A 137 -14.65 4.87 -9.77
CA TYR A 137 -14.70 6.33 -9.70
C TYR A 137 -14.28 6.90 -8.35
N LEU A 138 -14.54 6.19 -7.24
CA LEU A 138 -14.06 6.57 -5.91
C LEU A 138 -12.53 6.72 -5.85
N ALA A 139 -11.78 6.01 -6.72
CA ALA A 139 -10.34 6.14 -6.84
C ALA A 139 -9.87 7.53 -7.29
N GLU A 140 -10.73 8.32 -7.92
CA GLU A 140 -10.40 9.65 -8.45
C GLU A 140 -10.51 10.77 -7.41
N PHE A 141 -10.97 10.47 -6.19
CA PHE A 141 -11.23 11.45 -5.14
C PHE A 141 -10.18 11.39 -4.02
N PRO A 142 -9.13 12.24 -4.07
CA PRO A 142 -8.22 12.36 -2.94
C PRO A 142 -8.91 13.03 -1.75
N MET A 143 -8.53 12.63 -0.53
CA MET A 143 -8.97 13.31 0.69
C MET A 143 -8.55 14.79 0.66
N PRO A 144 -9.47 15.72 0.97
CA PRO A 144 -9.14 17.14 1.06
C PRO A 144 -8.19 17.44 2.23
N GLN A 145 -7.50 18.58 2.17
CA GLN A 145 -6.57 19.00 3.24
C GLN A 145 -7.26 19.78 4.36
N ASN A 146 -8.37 20.47 4.05
CA ASN A 146 -9.08 21.31 5.00
C ASN A 146 -9.90 20.47 5.99
N PRO A 147 -9.79 20.68 7.33
CA PRO A 147 -10.48 19.85 8.32
C PRO A 147 -12.02 19.78 8.16
N SER A 148 -12.67 20.88 7.79
CA SER A 148 -14.12 20.92 7.53
C SER A 148 -14.51 20.09 6.31
N GLU A 149 -13.70 20.13 5.26
CA GLU A 149 -13.91 19.35 4.03
C GLU A 149 -13.62 17.86 4.27
N ILE A 150 -12.65 17.52 5.14
CA ILE A 150 -12.36 16.13 5.53
C ILE A 150 -13.59 15.49 6.18
N ALA A 151 -14.27 16.20 7.08
CA ALA A 151 -15.48 15.66 7.71
C ALA A 151 -16.59 15.40 6.68
N ALA A 152 -16.87 16.40 5.82
CA ALA A 152 -17.87 16.27 4.76
C ALA A 152 -17.53 15.14 3.78
N PHE A 153 -16.28 15.06 3.32
CA PHE A 153 -15.78 13.99 2.45
C PHE A 153 -16.03 12.61 3.07
N LYS A 154 -15.70 12.44 4.35
CA LYS A 154 -15.89 11.18 5.06
C LYS A 154 -17.35 10.80 5.20
N ASP A 155 -18.24 11.77 5.35
CA ASP A 155 -19.68 11.52 5.44
C ASP A 155 -20.28 11.16 4.08
N SER A 156 -19.88 11.84 3.00
CA SER A 156 -20.23 11.47 1.62
C SER A 156 -19.73 10.06 1.27
N ALA A 157 -18.49 9.72 1.63
CA ALA A 157 -17.94 8.39 1.43
C ALA A 157 -18.75 7.32 2.17
N LYS A 158 -19.10 7.54 3.45
CA LYS A 158 -19.97 6.61 4.21
C LYS A 158 -21.35 6.41 3.58
N ALA A 159 -21.95 7.47 3.04
CA ALA A 159 -23.24 7.37 2.37
C ALA A 159 -23.16 6.46 1.13
N ILE A 160 -22.09 6.60 0.34
CA ILE A 160 -21.82 5.72 -0.80
C ILE A 160 -21.61 4.27 -0.33
N TRP A 161 -20.80 4.05 0.71
CA TRP A 161 -20.53 2.71 1.24
C TRP A 161 -21.80 2.03 1.73
N LYS A 162 -22.67 2.77 2.42
CA LYS A 162 -23.96 2.26 2.87
C LYS A 162 -24.79 1.75 1.70
N CYS A 163 -24.87 2.50 0.61
CA CYS A 163 -25.59 2.07 -0.59
C CYS A 163 -25.00 0.78 -1.18
N LEU A 164 -23.67 0.69 -1.30
CA LEU A 164 -23.00 -0.52 -1.80
C LEU A 164 -23.22 -1.75 -0.89
N LEU A 165 -23.16 -1.56 0.43
CA LEU A 165 -23.44 -2.58 1.42
C LEU A 165 -24.91 -3.05 1.37
N ASP A 166 -25.85 -2.12 1.24
CA ASP A 166 -27.27 -2.47 1.15
C ASP A 166 -27.58 -3.20 -0.17
N ILE A 167 -26.89 -2.86 -1.26
CA ILE A 167 -26.97 -3.60 -2.53
C ILE A 167 -26.43 -5.02 -2.36
N SER A 168 -25.27 -5.20 -1.70
CA SER A 168 -24.65 -6.53 -1.55
C SER A 168 -25.43 -7.43 -0.58
N LYS A 169 -26.13 -6.85 0.40
CA LYS A 169 -26.96 -7.56 1.38
C LYS A 169 -28.40 -7.80 0.93
N ASN A 170 -28.71 -7.63 -0.35
CA ASN A 170 -30.07 -7.82 -0.86
C ASN A 170 -30.57 -9.24 -0.58
N ASN A 171 -31.71 -9.34 0.13
CA ASN A 171 -32.30 -10.60 0.54
C ASN A 171 -32.70 -11.50 -0.63
N ASN A 172 -32.93 -10.93 -1.81
CA ASN A 172 -33.31 -11.68 -3.00
C ASN A 172 -32.14 -12.40 -3.68
N TYR A 173 -30.91 -12.15 -3.25
CA TYR A 173 -29.75 -12.84 -3.80
C TYR A 173 -29.51 -14.19 -3.15
N THR A 174 -29.17 -15.16 -3.99
CA THR A 174 -28.49 -16.38 -3.57
C THR A 174 -27.13 -16.04 -2.94
N ILE A 175 -26.57 -17.00 -2.19
CA ILE A 175 -25.26 -16.84 -1.55
C ILE A 175 -24.17 -16.58 -2.61
N HIS A 176 -24.22 -17.29 -3.75
CA HIS A 176 -23.27 -17.14 -4.84
C HIS A 176 -23.33 -15.74 -5.47
N GLU A 177 -24.53 -15.23 -5.76
CA GLU A 177 -24.66 -13.88 -6.34
C GLU A 177 -24.14 -12.78 -5.42
N ARG A 178 -24.31 -12.93 -4.10
CA ARG A 178 -23.73 -12.01 -3.10
C ARG A 178 -22.20 -12.06 -3.15
N GLN A 179 -21.65 -13.26 -3.15
CA GLN A 179 -20.20 -13.48 -3.22
C GLN A 179 -19.63 -12.89 -4.51
N ASP A 180 -20.23 -13.17 -5.66
CA ASP A 180 -19.77 -12.65 -6.96
C ASP A 180 -19.74 -11.12 -6.99
N LEU A 181 -20.75 -10.45 -6.44
CA LEU A 181 -20.78 -8.99 -6.37
C LEU A 181 -19.66 -8.45 -5.46
N ILE A 182 -19.48 -9.05 -4.28
CA ILE A 182 -18.44 -8.62 -3.34
C ILE A 182 -17.04 -8.86 -3.94
N PHE A 183 -16.80 -10.03 -4.52
CA PHE A 183 -15.53 -10.35 -5.17
C PHE A 183 -15.24 -9.46 -6.36
N MET A 184 -16.23 -9.10 -7.16
CA MET A 184 -16.07 -8.11 -8.23
C MET A 184 -15.62 -6.76 -7.68
N CYS A 185 -16.22 -6.26 -6.59
CA CYS A 185 -15.78 -5.02 -5.95
C CYS A 185 -14.35 -5.12 -5.41
N LEU A 186 -13.98 -6.25 -4.78
CA LEU A 186 -12.63 -6.49 -4.25
C LEU A 186 -11.58 -6.64 -5.34
N ASP A 187 -11.91 -7.31 -6.45
CA ASP A 187 -11.04 -7.43 -7.62
C ASP A 187 -10.80 -6.07 -8.28
N THR A 188 -11.87 -5.27 -8.43
CA THR A 188 -11.77 -3.89 -8.91
C THR A 188 -10.90 -3.04 -7.99
N LEU A 189 -11.11 -3.14 -6.67
CA LEU A 189 -10.27 -2.47 -5.67
C LEU A 189 -8.80 -2.87 -5.82
N TYR A 190 -8.51 -4.18 -5.89
CA TYR A 190 -7.14 -4.68 -6.00
C TYR A 190 -6.45 -4.13 -7.24
N LYS A 191 -7.10 -4.24 -8.41
CA LYS A 191 -6.60 -3.70 -9.68
C LYS A 191 -6.21 -2.22 -9.56
N ILE A 192 -7.04 -1.41 -8.89
CA ILE A 192 -6.79 0.01 -8.70
C ILE A 192 -5.60 0.26 -7.76
N ILE A 193 -5.54 -0.40 -6.61
CA ILE A 193 -4.48 -0.15 -5.62
C ILE A 193 -3.14 -0.74 -6.03
N SER A 194 -3.13 -1.77 -6.88
CA SER A 194 -1.92 -2.39 -7.41
C SER A 194 -1.40 -1.69 -8.68
N ASP A 195 -2.16 -0.77 -9.27
CA ASP A 195 -1.79 -0.12 -10.54
C ASP A 195 -0.58 0.83 -10.34
N VAL A 196 0.53 0.47 -10.98
CA VAL A 196 1.78 1.23 -10.97
C VAL A 196 1.81 2.30 -12.06
N GLU A 197 1.00 2.17 -13.11
CA GLU A 197 0.90 3.13 -14.22
C GLU A 197 0.08 4.37 -13.82
N ARG A 198 -0.67 4.28 -12.72
CA ARG A 198 -1.48 5.37 -12.21
C ARG A 198 -0.59 6.48 -11.63
N ASN A 199 -0.62 7.64 -12.29
CA ASN A 199 0.15 8.85 -11.92
C ASN A 199 -0.06 9.35 -10.48
N SER A 200 -1.19 9.01 -9.84
CA SER A 200 -1.53 9.45 -8.48
C SER A 200 -1.95 8.27 -7.61
N LEU A 201 -1.79 8.42 -6.29
CA LEU A 201 -2.32 7.46 -5.33
C LEU A 201 -3.86 7.43 -5.45
N PRO A 202 -4.49 6.24 -5.42
CA PRO A 202 -5.93 6.15 -5.48
C PRO A 202 -6.58 6.75 -4.23
N GLY A 203 -7.76 7.34 -4.44
CA GLY A 203 -8.60 7.94 -3.41
C GLY A 203 -8.90 6.98 -2.27
N ASP A 204 -8.80 7.49 -1.04
CA ASP A 204 -8.91 6.68 0.17
C ASP A 204 -10.35 6.38 0.59
N ALA A 205 -11.35 7.00 -0.06
CA ALA A 205 -12.75 6.62 0.07
C ALA A 205 -13.02 5.16 -0.36
N LEU A 206 -12.10 4.55 -1.10
CA LEU A 206 -12.14 3.12 -1.44
C LEU A 206 -12.08 2.18 -0.23
N VAL A 207 -11.63 2.65 0.93
CA VAL A 207 -11.54 1.83 2.15
C VAL A 207 -12.88 1.17 2.52
N GLY A 208 -14.01 1.81 2.18
CA GLY A 208 -15.34 1.25 2.46
C GLY A 208 -15.65 -0.05 1.72
N VAL A 209 -14.96 -0.37 0.62
CA VAL A 209 -15.10 -1.68 -0.05
C VAL A 209 -14.65 -2.82 0.86
N LEU A 210 -13.64 -2.56 1.72
CA LEU A 210 -13.12 -3.53 2.68
C LEU A 210 -14.13 -3.88 3.79
N GLU A 211 -15.10 -3.01 4.05
CA GLU A 211 -16.19 -3.23 5.03
C GLU A 211 -17.29 -4.17 4.49
N MET A 212 -17.24 -4.52 3.20
CA MET A 212 -18.16 -5.50 2.62
C MET A 212 -17.86 -6.95 3.07
N ILE A 213 -16.73 -7.16 3.74
CA ILE A 213 -16.26 -8.45 4.23
C ILE A 213 -16.24 -8.45 5.76
N ASP A 214 -16.87 -9.47 6.34
CA ASP A 214 -16.81 -9.71 7.77
C ASP A 214 -15.37 -10.02 8.21
N LYS A 215 -15.00 -9.59 9.43
CA LYS A 215 -13.64 -9.71 9.97
C LYS A 215 -13.08 -11.14 9.90
N ASP A 216 -13.93 -12.15 10.11
CA ASP A 216 -13.56 -13.57 10.09
C ASP A 216 -13.20 -14.09 8.69
N ASN A 217 -13.63 -13.37 7.64
CA ASN A 217 -13.43 -13.76 6.24
C ASN A 217 -12.30 -12.97 5.56
N ILE A 218 -11.68 -11.99 6.23
CA ILE A 218 -10.61 -11.15 5.66
C ILE A 218 -9.46 -12.01 5.10
N LYS A 219 -8.98 -13.00 5.85
CA LYS A 219 -7.89 -13.89 5.39
C LYS A 219 -8.26 -14.65 4.11
N LYS A 220 -9.50 -15.14 4.03
CA LYS A 220 -10.01 -15.84 2.83
C LYS A 220 -10.10 -14.89 1.63
N ALA A 221 -10.54 -13.66 1.84
CA ALA A 221 -10.64 -12.66 0.79
C ALA A 221 -9.25 -12.26 0.25
N VAL A 222 -8.25 -12.09 1.12
CA VAL A 222 -6.86 -11.84 0.71
C VAL A 222 -6.29 -13.02 -0.08
N ALA A 223 -6.61 -14.26 0.29
CA ALA A 223 -6.18 -15.45 -0.44
C ALA A 223 -6.73 -15.52 -1.88
N CYS A 224 -7.78 -14.77 -2.19
CA CYS A 224 -8.30 -14.63 -3.56
C CYS A 224 -7.50 -13.66 -4.43
N TYR A 225 -6.63 -12.82 -3.84
CA TYR A 225 -5.76 -11.94 -4.62
C TYR A 225 -4.65 -12.73 -5.32
N PRO A 226 -4.26 -12.35 -6.55
CA PRO A 226 -3.24 -13.04 -7.32
C PRO A 226 -1.82 -12.69 -6.83
N LEU A 227 -1.52 -12.92 -5.55
CA LEU A 227 -0.26 -12.54 -4.91
C LEU A 227 0.96 -13.20 -5.56
N ASP A 228 0.80 -14.42 -6.09
CA ASP A 228 1.89 -15.15 -6.77
C ASP A 228 2.17 -14.64 -8.18
N ASN A 229 1.13 -14.18 -8.88
CA ASN A 229 1.21 -13.77 -10.29
C ASN A 229 1.46 -12.27 -10.46
N SER A 230 1.38 -11.49 -9.38
CA SER A 230 1.62 -10.05 -9.40
C SER A 230 3.11 -9.75 -9.30
N SER A 231 3.57 -8.70 -9.99
CA SER A 231 4.94 -8.22 -9.82
C SER A 231 5.15 -7.66 -8.42
N ASP A 232 6.40 -7.68 -7.93
CA ASP A 232 6.75 -7.12 -6.63
C ASP A 232 6.38 -5.63 -6.55
N GLU A 233 6.53 -4.86 -7.63
CA GLU A 233 6.14 -3.44 -7.70
C GLU A 233 4.63 -3.25 -7.50
N ASN A 234 3.79 -4.07 -8.13
CA ASN A 234 2.34 -4.03 -7.96
C ASN A 234 1.94 -4.37 -6.51
N LEU A 235 2.59 -5.37 -5.91
CA LEU A 235 2.34 -5.79 -4.53
C LEU A 235 2.77 -4.71 -3.52
N GLU A 236 3.95 -4.11 -3.73
CA GLU A 236 4.44 -3.00 -2.94
C GLU A 236 3.50 -1.80 -3.02
N ARG A 237 3.05 -1.45 -4.24
CA ARG A 237 2.11 -0.36 -4.50
C ARG A 237 0.80 -0.56 -3.75
N ALA A 238 0.22 -1.76 -3.84
CA ALA A 238 -1.02 -2.12 -3.14
C ALA A 238 -0.87 -1.99 -1.62
N LEU A 239 0.16 -2.62 -1.05
CA LEU A 239 0.37 -2.62 0.40
C LEU A 239 0.71 -1.22 0.94
N LYS A 240 1.56 -0.45 0.24
CA LYS A 240 1.86 0.95 0.58
C LYS A 240 0.59 1.81 0.59
N THR A 241 -0.28 1.62 -0.40
CA THR A 241 -1.55 2.35 -0.50
C THR A 241 -2.45 2.09 0.72
N LEU A 242 -2.62 0.82 1.11
CA LEU A 242 -3.40 0.47 2.31
C LEU A 242 -2.79 1.06 3.59
N CYS A 243 -1.46 1.03 3.72
CA CYS A 243 -0.73 1.63 4.83
C CYS A 243 -0.95 3.15 4.93
N ILE A 244 -0.98 3.86 3.80
CA ILE A 244 -1.26 5.30 3.73
C ILE A 244 -2.69 5.59 4.17
N TRP A 245 -3.68 4.85 3.66
CA TRP A 245 -5.09 5.04 4.01
C TRP A 245 -5.36 4.89 5.51
N MET A 246 -4.59 4.05 6.22
CA MET A 246 -4.69 3.90 7.67
C MET A 246 -4.38 5.20 8.42
N SER A 247 -3.51 6.05 7.85
CA SER A 247 -3.21 7.37 8.41
C SER A 247 -4.34 8.39 8.20
N HIS A 248 -5.21 8.17 7.21
CA HIS A 248 -6.33 9.07 6.91
C HIS A 248 -7.63 8.63 7.61
N TRP A 249 -7.84 7.31 7.75
CA TRP A 249 -9.04 6.69 8.28
C TRP A 249 -8.85 6.14 9.70
N LEU A 250 -8.53 7.03 10.64
CA LEU A 250 -8.13 6.68 12.02
C LEU A 250 -9.15 5.83 12.82
N LYS A 251 -10.43 5.86 12.45
CA LYS A 251 -11.51 5.10 13.13
C LYS A 251 -11.79 3.74 12.48
N HIS A 252 -11.16 3.42 11.36
CA HIS A 252 -11.49 2.25 10.54
C HIS A 252 -10.75 1.01 11.02
N GLN A 253 -11.39 0.27 11.92
CA GLN A 253 -10.74 -0.81 12.67
C GLN A 253 -10.31 -2.02 11.82
N SER A 254 -10.99 -2.26 10.70
CA SER A 254 -10.71 -3.42 9.83
C SER A 254 -9.46 -3.24 8.98
N LEU A 255 -8.99 -2.01 8.77
CA LEU A 255 -7.88 -1.75 7.84
C LEU A 255 -6.56 -2.35 8.34
N SER A 256 -6.30 -2.29 9.66
CA SER A 256 -5.13 -2.97 10.24
C SER A 256 -5.23 -4.50 10.10
N LEU A 257 -6.44 -5.06 10.12
CA LEU A 257 -6.66 -6.50 9.91
C LEU A 257 -6.41 -6.90 8.45
N TRP A 258 -6.86 -6.07 7.51
CA TRP A 258 -6.59 -6.24 6.08
C TRP A 258 -5.11 -6.14 5.76
N ILE A 259 -4.41 -5.11 6.27
CA ILE A 259 -2.96 -4.96 6.09
C ILE A 259 -2.24 -6.17 6.68
N SER A 260 -2.59 -6.57 7.91
CA SER A 260 -1.97 -7.73 8.56
C SER A 260 -2.21 -9.02 7.77
N ALA A 261 -3.43 -9.25 7.29
CA ALA A 261 -3.77 -10.42 6.47
C ALA A 261 -3.04 -10.40 5.13
N PHE A 262 -2.92 -9.24 4.48
CA PHE A 262 -2.14 -9.06 3.25
C PHE A 262 -0.66 -9.38 3.50
N MET A 263 -0.09 -8.89 4.59
CA MET A 263 1.29 -9.18 4.97
C MET A 263 1.50 -10.67 5.26
N SER A 264 0.56 -11.32 5.95
CA SER A 264 0.61 -12.78 6.15
C SER A 264 0.50 -13.54 4.83
N GLY A 265 -0.36 -13.11 3.91
CA GLY A 265 -0.45 -13.70 2.57
C GLY A 265 0.87 -13.59 1.80
N LEU A 266 1.52 -12.43 1.84
CA LEU A 266 2.85 -12.25 1.25
C LEU A 266 3.92 -13.12 1.95
N GLU A 267 3.86 -13.27 3.27
CA GLU A 267 4.75 -14.15 4.04
C GLU A 267 4.58 -15.62 3.62
N GLU A 268 3.34 -16.10 3.48
CA GLU A 268 3.04 -17.45 2.97
C GLU A 268 3.58 -17.69 1.55
N LYS A 269 3.61 -16.64 0.72
CA LYS A 269 4.16 -16.66 -0.64
C LYS A 269 5.65 -16.33 -0.70
N ARG A 270 6.32 -16.15 0.45
CA ARG A 270 7.73 -15.78 0.57
C ARG A 270 8.12 -14.50 -0.17
N LYS A 271 7.18 -13.55 -0.32
CA LYS A 271 7.41 -12.23 -0.91
C LYS A 271 8.08 -11.28 0.10
N TYR A 272 9.23 -11.68 0.64
CA TYR A 272 9.92 -10.96 1.72
C TYR A 272 10.54 -9.63 1.28
N SER A 273 10.99 -9.53 0.04
CA SER A 273 11.45 -8.28 -0.60
C SER A 273 10.39 -7.17 -0.48
N VAL A 274 9.17 -7.48 -0.93
CA VAL A 274 7.99 -6.61 -0.87
C VAL A 274 7.74 -6.16 0.58
N LEU A 275 7.66 -7.11 1.52
CA LEU A 275 7.36 -6.83 2.92
C LEU A 275 8.39 -5.89 3.55
N ARG A 276 9.68 -6.09 3.26
CA ARG A 276 10.77 -5.24 3.74
C ARG A 276 10.71 -3.84 3.13
N ASN A 277 10.59 -3.72 1.81
CA ASN A 277 10.55 -2.44 1.11
C ASN A 277 9.35 -1.58 1.56
N VAL A 278 8.20 -2.21 1.80
CA VAL A 278 7.03 -1.52 2.34
C VAL A 278 7.25 -1.11 3.80
N SER A 279 7.83 -1.98 4.62
CA SER A 279 8.14 -1.65 6.03
C SER A 279 9.12 -0.49 6.13
N GLU A 280 10.15 -0.48 5.29
CA GLU A 280 11.12 0.62 5.22
C GLU A 280 10.45 1.97 4.85
N ALA A 281 9.47 1.94 3.94
CA ALA A 281 8.76 3.14 3.50
C ALA A 281 7.71 3.63 4.51
N CYS A 282 7.04 2.74 5.23
CA CYS A 282 5.83 3.07 6.00
C CYS A 282 6.06 3.11 7.53
N LEU A 283 7.03 2.38 8.07
CA LEU A 283 7.14 2.14 9.51
C LEU A 283 7.25 3.44 10.31
N LYS A 284 8.11 4.37 9.88
CA LYS A 284 8.29 5.66 10.57
C LYS A 284 6.97 6.42 10.71
N THR A 285 6.24 6.59 9.60
CA THR A 285 4.95 7.27 9.58
C THR A 285 3.95 6.57 10.52
N MET A 286 3.94 5.23 10.56
CA MET A 286 3.04 4.50 11.46
C MET A 286 3.40 4.67 12.93
N ILE A 287 4.69 4.73 13.27
CA ILE A 287 5.17 5.02 14.63
C ILE A 287 4.71 6.41 15.07
N GLU A 288 4.83 7.42 14.20
CA GLU A 288 4.37 8.78 14.48
C GLU A 288 2.86 8.83 14.80
N ARG A 289 2.05 7.97 14.17
CA ARG A 289 0.59 7.90 14.42
C ARG A 289 0.22 7.29 15.76
N LEU A 290 1.14 6.63 16.47
CA LEU A 290 0.88 6.10 17.82
C LEU A 290 0.59 7.21 18.85
N THR A 291 1.02 8.46 18.56
CA THR A 291 0.64 9.64 19.34
C THR A 291 -0.87 9.89 19.35
N ILE A 292 -1.58 9.48 18.29
CA ILE A 292 -3.01 9.77 18.12
C ILE A 292 -3.83 8.66 18.79
N PRO A 293 -4.62 8.95 19.84
CA PRO A 293 -5.33 7.92 20.61
C PRO A 293 -6.23 7.01 19.76
N LEU A 294 -6.94 7.58 18.77
CA LEU A 294 -7.83 6.83 17.88
C LEU A 294 -7.09 5.86 16.95
N ALA A 295 -5.86 6.19 16.56
CA ALA A 295 -5.07 5.41 15.60
C ALA A 295 -4.20 4.35 16.28
N ARG A 296 -3.95 4.52 17.58
CA ARG A 296 -2.90 3.83 18.34
C ARG A 296 -2.97 2.32 18.27
N GLN A 297 -4.13 1.74 18.58
CA GLN A 297 -4.31 0.28 18.60
C GLN A 297 -4.07 -0.34 17.21
N HIS A 298 -4.63 0.28 16.17
CA HIS A 298 -4.56 -0.23 14.80
C HIS A 298 -3.17 -0.05 14.19
N SER A 299 -2.55 1.10 14.44
CA SER A 299 -1.18 1.38 13.99
C SER A 299 -0.19 0.46 14.69
N MET A 300 -0.35 0.23 16.00
CA MET A 300 0.55 -0.67 16.75
C MET A 300 0.49 -2.11 16.23
N ALA A 301 -0.68 -2.60 15.79
CA ALA A 301 -0.79 -3.94 15.23
C ALA A 301 0.10 -4.14 13.98
N VAL A 302 0.15 -3.13 13.10
CA VAL A 302 0.99 -3.19 11.89
C VAL A 302 2.45 -2.91 12.22
N VAL A 303 2.74 -1.93 13.10
CA VAL A 303 4.10 -1.62 13.59
C VAL A 303 4.73 -2.85 14.24
N TYR A 304 3.97 -3.60 15.04
CA TYR A 304 4.40 -4.85 15.66
C TYR A 304 4.90 -5.82 14.59
N LEU A 305 4.08 -6.14 13.58
CA LEU A 305 4.45 -7.06 12.50
C LEU A 305 5.68 -6.57 11.73
N MET A 306 5.72 -5.30 11.36
CA MET A 306 6.85 -4.71 10.63
C MET A 306 8.15 -4.77 11.45
N LEU A 307 8.12 -4.52 12.76
CA LEU A 307 9.31 -4.54 13.60
C LEU A 307 9.77 -5.97 13.94
N THR A 308 8.87 -6.84 14.37
CA THR A 308 9.24 -8.14 14.96
C THR A 308 9.68 -9.18 13.93
N LYS A 309 9.40 -8.93 12.64
CA LYS A 309 9.72 -9.84 11.53
C LYS A 309 11.03 -9.50 10.82
N GLN A 310 11.78 -8.51 11.28
CA GLN A 310 13.04 -8.11 10.66
C GLN A 310 14.15 -9.14 10.88
N HIS A 311 14.90 -9.44 9.81
CA HIS A 311 16.09 -10.30 9.83
C HIS A 311 17.39 -9.54 10.13
N THR A 312 17.40 -8.21 9.94
CA THR A 312 18.57 -7.35 10.21
C THR A 312 18.17 -6.21 11.15
N PRO A 313 19.13 -5.63 11.90
CA PRO A 313 18.81 -4.55 12.83
C PRO A 313 18.60 -3.19 12.15
N THR A 314 18.91 -3.07 10.85
CA THR A 314 18.93 -1.80 10.11
C THR A 314 17.65 -0.98 10.22
N LEU A 315 16.49 -1.62 10.04
CA LEU A 315 15.20 -0.92 10.11
C LEU A 315 14.88 -0.48 11.56
N PHE A 316 15.16 -1.35 12.53
CA PHE A 316 14.99 -1.03 13.95
C PHE A 316 15.86 0.18 14.35
N HIS A 317 17.15 0.14 14.02
CA HIS A 317 18.10 1.23 14.29
C HIS A 317 17.63 2.56 13.72
N ARG A 318 17.05 2.56 12.51
CA ARG A 318 16.54 3.76 11.86
C ARG A 318 15.40 4.43 12.63
N VAL A 319 14.57 3.65 13.33
CA VAL A 319 13.38 4.16 14.03
C VAL A 319 13.54 4.26 15.54
N MET A 320 14.69 3.90 16.11
CA MET A 320 14.92 3.94 17.56
C MET A 320 14.64 5.33 18.16
N GLU A 321 15.13 6.40 17.55
CA GLU A 321 14.89 7.77 18.02
C GLU A 321 13.41 8.18 17.93
N ASP A 322 12.70 7.69 16.91
CA ASP A 322 11.26 7.92 16.79
C ASP A 322 10.50 7.18 17.90
N ILE A 323 10.86 5.91 18.17
CA ILE A 323 10.29 5.13 19.29
C ILE A 323 10.51 5.85 20.62
N LYS A 324 11.73 6.36 20.88
CA LYS A 324 12.05 7.10 22.10
C LYS A 324 11.15 8.32 22.29
N LYS A 325 10.96 9.13 21.23
CA LYS A 325 10.05 10.29 21.27
C LYS A 325 8.61 9.88 21.56
N ILE A 326 8.14 8.82 20.93
CA ILE A 326 6.77 8.31 21.13
C ILE A 326 6.56 7.79 22.55
N LEU A 327 7.53 7.06 23.10
CA LEU A 327 7.46 6.59 24.49
C LEU A 327 7.32 7.74 25.49
N LEU A 328 8.02 8.86 25.27
CA LEU A 328 7.87 10.06 26.10
C LEU A 328 6.44 10.63 26.03
N VAL A 329 5.88 10.78 24.83
CA VAL A 329 4.49 11.26 24.65
C VAL A 329 3.47 10.30 25.28
N LEU A 330 3.68 8.98 25.15
CA LEU A 330 2.77 7.98 25.71
C LEU A 330 2.83 7.90 27.24
N GLN A 331 3.95 8.28 27.87
CA GLN A 331 4.05 8.34 29.34
C GLN A 331 3.17 9.43 29.93
N GLU A 332 3.01 10.56 29.22
CA GLU A 332 2.12 11.66 29.62
C GLU A 332 0.63 11.28 29.50
N ASP A 333 0.28 10.34 28.62
CA ASP A 333 -1.08 9.83 28.44
C ASP A 333 -1.36 8.64 29.38
N HIS A 334 -2.17 8.87 30.42
CA HIS A 334 -2.50 7.85 31.41
C HIS A 334 -3.62 6.87 30.98
N SER A 335 -4.10 6.95 29.73
CA SER A 335 -5.13 6.05 29.22
C SER A 335 -4.64 4.60 29.12
N GLU A 336 -5.57 3.66 29.22
CA GLU A 336 -5.28 2.23 29.06
C GLU A 336 -4.70 1.91 27.67
N GLY A 337 -5.14 2.63 26.64
CA GLY A 337 -4.60 2.50 25.29
C GLY A 337 -3.13 2.92 25.19
N ALA A 338 -2.73 3.98 25.89
CA ALA A 338 -1.32 4.40 25.95
C ALA A 338 -0.46 3.36 26.67
N LYS A 339 -0.89 2.90 27.84
CA LYS A 339 -0.18 1.85 28.61
C LYS A 339 0.06 0.59 27.79
N LYS A 340 -0.97 0.09 27.09
CA LYS A 340 -0.85 -1.07 26.20
C LYS A 340 0.12 -0.83 25.05
N CYS A 341 0.06 0.34 24.41
CA CYS A 341 0.97 0.70 23.33
C CYS A 341 2.43 0.81 23.80
N THR A 342 2.65 1.46 24.95
CA THR A 342 3.95 1.56 25.61
C THR A 342 4.51 0.18 25.89
N GLN A 343 3.73 -0.72 26.49
CA GLN A 343 4.16 -2.09 26.75
C GLN A 343 4.55 -2.82 25.45
N SER A 344 3.73 -2.72 24.40
CA SER A 344 4.02 -3.36 23.12
C SER A 344 5.31 -2.84 22.46
N LEU A 345 5.56 -1.52 22.49
CA LEU A 345 6.80 -0.92 21.97
C LEU A 345 8.04 -1.37 22.76
N VAL A 346 7.93 -1.40 24.09
CA VAL A 346 9.00 -1.89 24.98
C VAL A 346 9.29 -3.35 24.68
N ASP A 347 8.27 -4.22 24.64
CA ASP A 347 8.46 -5.65 24.36
C ASP A 347 9.12 -5.88 22.99
N CYS A 348 8.68 -5.16 21.95
CA CYS A 348 9.29 -5.25 20.61
C CYS A 348 10.75 -4.82 20.64
N SER A 349 11.03 -3.67 21.26
CA SER A 349 12.39 -3.11 21.28
C SER A 349 13.34 -4.00 22.06
N SER A 350 12.91 -4.49 23.24
CA SER A 350 13.70 -5.42 24.06
C SER A 350 13.93 -6.76 23.34
N ALA A 351 12.93 -7.28 22.62
CA ALA A 351 13.10 -8.49 21.82
C ALA A 351 14.09 -8.28 20.67
N LEU A 352 14.03 -7.15 19.97
CA LEU A 352 14.96 -6.82 18.88
C LEU A 352 16.38 -6.57 19.38
N MET A 353 16.57 -5.92 20.52
CA MET A 353 17.89 -5.77 21.14
C MET A 353 18.51 -7.11 21.54
N LYS A 354 17.69 -8.07 22.02
CA LYS A 354 18.13 -9.44 22.29
C LYS A 354 18.42 -10.25 21.03
N ARG A 355 17.62 -10.08 19.98
CA ARG A 355 17.84 -10.74 18.67
C ARG A 355 19.13 -10.28 18.02
N PHE A 356 19.46 -8.99 18.13
CA PHE A 356 20.61 -8.38 17.48
C PHE A 356 21.60 -7.81 18.51
N PRO A 357 22.29 -8.63 19.32
CA PRO A 357 23.13 -8.15 20.41
C PRO A 357 24.38 -7.40 19.92
N ASN A 358 25.11 -6.78 20.86
CA ASN A 358 26.43 -6.13 20.68
C ASN A 358 26.42 -4.73 20.02
N TYR A 359 25.37 -3.93 20.21
CA TYR A 359 25.35 -2.53 19.79
C TYR A 359 25.41 -1.59 21.02
N PRO A 360 26.45 -0.73 21.15
CA PRO A 360 26.62 0.13 22.33
C PRO A 360 25.42 1.05 22.62
N MET A 361 24.75 1.53 21.56
CA MET A 361 23.57 2.41 21.69
C MET A 361 22.37 1.77 22.39
N TYR A 362 22.36 0.43 22.54
CA TYR A 362 21.28 -0.26 23.23
C TYR A 362 21.28 -0.02 24.73
N GLU A 363 22.46 0.16 25.35
CA GLU A 363 22.53 0.43 26.79
C GLU A 363 21.89 1.78 27.15
N GLU A 364 22.05 2.78 26.29
CA GLU A 364 21.42 4.09 26.47
C GLU A 364 19.93 4.04 26.15
N PHE A 365 19.55 3.26 25.15
CA PHE A 365 18.15 3.09 24.75
C PHE A 365 17.34 2.32 25.79
N GLU A 366 17.90 1.27 26.39
CA GLU A 366 17.26 0.46 27.44
C GLU A 366 16.91 1.30 28.67
N LYS A 367 17.78 2.25 29.05
CA LYS A 367 17.50 3.22 30.13
C LYS A 367 16.32 4.14 29.84
N CYS A 368 15.91 4.28 28.57
CA CYS A 368 14.77 5.11 28.17
C CYS A 368 13.44 4.35 28.20
N LEU A 369 13.43 3.03 28.48
CA LEU A 369 12.21 2.23 28.48
C LEU A 369 11.41 2.47 29.78
N PRO A 370 10.13 2.90 29.70
CA PRO A 370 9.34 3.26 30.89
C PRO A 370 8.85 2.11 31.75
N VAL A 371 8.84 0.89 31.22
CA VAL A 371 8.26 -0.28 31.87
C VAL A 371 9.14 -1.49 31.64
N GLU A 372 9.01 -2.48 32.50
CA GLU A 372 9.68 -3.77 32.31
C GLU A 372 9.07 -4.53 31.13
N PRO A 373 9.90 -5.17 30.28
CA PRO A 373 9.41 -5.95 29.17
C PRO A 373 8.84 -7.30 29.64
N ARG A 374 7.80 -7.77 28.96
CA ARG A 374 7.15 -9.06 29.27
C ARG A 374 7.94 -10.23 28.69
N ALA A 375 8.52 -11.05 29.56
CA ALA A 375 9.39 -12.17 29.15
C ALA A 375 8.72 -13.14 28.16
N ASN A 376 7.45 -13.48 28.38
CA ASN A 376 6.69 -14.38 27.50
C ASN A 376 6.47 -13.80 26.09
N VAL A 377 6.29 -12.47 25.98
CA VAL A 377 6.12 -11.80 24.69
C VAL A 377 7.46 -11.72 23.96
N ILE A 378 8.55 -11.42 24.68
CA ILE A 378 9.89 -11.44 24.11
C ILE A 378 10.21 -12.82 23.53
N GLU A 379 9.99 -13.89 24.30
CA GLU A 379 10.25 -15.26 23.85
C GLU A 379 9.45 -15.59 22.59
N MET A 380 8.16 -15.27 22.57
CA MET A 380 7.30 -15.45 21.39
C MET A 380 7.85 -14.71 20.17
N ILE A 381 8.31 -13.46 20.32
CA ILE A 381 8.91 -12.69 19.22
C ILE A 381 10.18 -13.38 18.73
N LEU A 382 11.08 -13.78 19.64
CA LEU A 382 12.35 -14.41 19.31
C LEU A 382 12.17 -15.74 18.56
N THR A 383 11.13 -16.51 18.89
CA THR A 383 10.80 -17.78 18.21
C THR A 383 10.01 -17.61 16.91
N SER A 384 9.53 -16.40 16.59
CA SER A 384 8.73 -16.16 15.39
C SER A 384 9.58 -16.14 14.12
N SER A 385 8.98 -16.55 12.99
CA SER A 385 9.62 -16.49 11.67
C SER A 385 10.00 -15.06 11.28
N GLU A 386 11.09 -14.92 10.53
CA GLU A 386 11.64 -13.65 10.04
C GLU A 386 11.46 -13.53 8.51
N TRP A 387 11.46 -12.30 8.00
CA TRP A 387 11.53 -12.04 6.56
C TRP A 387 12.99 -12.08 6.10
N VAL A 388 13.43 -13.30 5.80
CA VAL A 388 14.78 -13.59 5.33
C VAL A 388 14.95 -13.12 3.88
N ASP A 389 16.15 -12.73 3.51
CA ASP A 389 16.47 -12.35 2.15
C ASP A 389 16.79 -13.61 1.32
N ASP A 390 15.94 -13.97 0.36
CA ASP A 390 16.23 -15.08 -0.56
C ASP A 390 17.46 -14.77 -1.46
N THR A 391 17.93 -13.52 -1.49
CA THR A 391 19.10 -13.08 -2.29
C THR A 391 20.38 -12.90 -1.48
N MET A 392 20.34 -13.00 -0.14
CA MET A 392 21.54 -12.97 0.69
C MET A 392 22.02 -14.39 0.95
N ASP A 393 22.81 -14.91 0.02
CA ASP A 393 23.66 -16.08 0.25
C ASP A 393 24.40 -15.91 1.59
N ASP A 394 24.52 -16.97 2.38
CA ASP A 394 24.98 -16.95 3.80
C ASP A 394 26.27 -16.12 4.04
N ALA A 395 27.09 -15.92 3.00
CA ALA A 395 28.25 -15.05 2.98
C ALA A 395 27.96 -13.55 3.26
N GLN A 396 26.78 -13.02 2.90
CA GLN A 396 26.44 -11.60 3.13
C GLN A 396 26.03 -11.32 4.58
N ASN A 397 25.42 -12.30 5.27
CA ASN A 397 25.10 -12.19 6.70
C ASN A 397 26.37 -12.02 7.56
N ILE A 398 27.49 -12.62 7.14
CA ILE A 398 28.78 -12.52 7.83
C ILE A 398 29.40 -11.11 7.67
N PHE A 399 29.27 -10.51 6.48
CA PHE A 399 29.81 -9.18 6.20
C PHE A 399 29.08 -8.05 6.94
N ILE A 400 27.79 -8.24 7.24
CA ILE A 400 26.95 -7.25 7.94
C ILE A 400 26.99 -7.44 9.47
N MET A 401 27.16 -8.67 9.97
CA MET A 401 27.21 -8.93 11.41
C MET A 401 28.49 -8.44 12.11
N ASN A 402 29.62 -8.33 11.40
CA ASN A 402 30.87 -7.85 11.99
C ASN A 402 31.08 -6.35 11.74
N ASN A 403 30.48 -5.52 12.60
CA ASN A 403 30.77 -4.08 12.71
C ASN A 403 32.20 -3.76 13.21
N GLY A 404 33.10 -4.75 13.27
CA GLY A 404 34.53 -4.57 13.50
C GLY A 404 35.31 -5.15 12.31
N LYS A 405 35.61 -4.32 11.30
CA LYS A 405 36.53 -4.73 10.22
C LYS A 405 37.90 -5.03 10.83
N VAL A 406 38.45 -6.20 10.52
CA VAL A 406 39.77 -6.60 10.99
C VAL A 406 40.84 -5.90 10.14
N GLY A 407 41.74 -5.16 10.80
CA GLY A 407 42.86 -4.50 10.14
C GLY A 407 43.98 -5.46 9.71
N LEU A 408 44.93 -4.93 8.94
CA LEU A 408 46.19 -5.62 8.63
C LEU A 408 47.36 -4.85 9.22
N THR A 409 48.22 -5.54 9.96
CA THR A 409 49.42 -4.96 10.57
C THR A 409 50.43 -4.63 9.47
N ASN A 410 51.00 -3.42 9.51
CA ASN A 410 52.09 -3.03 8.62
C ASN A 410 53.39 -3.71 9.07
N LEU A 411 54.02 -4.49 8.20
CA LEU A 411 55.23 -5.29 8.49
C LEU A 411 56.53 -4.57 8.06
N GLY A 412 56.46 -3.25 7.86
CA GLY A 412 57.56 -2.41 7.40
C GLY A 412 57.40 -2.02 5.93
N ASN A 413 56.88 -0.81 5.68
CA ASN A 413 56.57 -0.30 4.34
C ASN A 413 55.62 -1.20 3.50
N THR A 414 54.76 -2.00 4.14
CA THR A 414 53.85 -2.94 3.44
C THR A 414 52.42 -2.41 3.28
N CYS A 415 52.20 -1.10 3.40
CA CYS A 415 50.86 -0.51 3.28
C CYS A 415 50.24 -0.70 1.89
N TYR A 416 51.06 -0.81 0.84
CA TYR A 416 50.62 -1.11 -0.52
C TYR A 416 49.95 -2.50 -0.59
N VAL A 417 50.54 -3.53 0.04
CA VAL A 417 49.95 -4.87 0.17
C VAL A 417 48.68 -4.85 0.99
N ASN A 418 48.70 -4.18 2.15
CA ASN A 418 47.54 -4.13 3.04
C ASN A 418 46.32 -3.50 2.35
N SER A 419 46.54 -2.45 1.55
CA SER A 419 45.48 -1.75 0.81
C SER A 419 44.89 -2.63 -0.29
N VAL A 420 45.74 -3.33 -1.06
CA VAL A 420 45.30 -4.26 -2.10
C VAL A 420 44.52 -5.43 -1.50
N LEU A 421 45.01 -6.06 -0.44
CA LEU A 421 44.32 -7.20 0.19
C LEU A 421 42.96 -6.80 0.77
N GLN A 422 42.85 -5.63 1.40
CA GLN A 422 41.56 -5.12 1.88
C GLN A 422 40.60 -4.83 0.72
N ALA A 423 41.08 -4.27 -0.39
CA ALA A 423 40.25 -4.05 -1.58
C ALA A 423 39.76 -5.36 -2.22
N LEU A 424 40.62 -6.38 -2.29
CA LEU A 424 40.28 -7.70 -2.81
C LEU A 424 39.25 -8.42 -1.93
N VAL A 425 39.38 -8.36 -0.60
CA VAL A 425 38.37 -8.89 0.33
C VAL A 425 37.03 -8.19 0.16
N MET A 426 37.03 -6.88 -0.06
CA MET A 426 35.80 -6.10 -0.31
C MET A 426 35.21 -6.35 -1.70
N THR A 427 35.95 -7.00 -2.61
CA THR A 427 35.47 -7.39 -3.95
C THR A 427 34.70 -8.71 -3.84
N ARG A 428 33.38 -8.60 -3.64
CA ARG A 428 32.49 -9.70 -3.21
C ARG A 428 32.62 -10.98 -4.02
N GLN A 429 32.54 -10.91 -5.36
CA GLN A 429 32.62 -12.10 -6.21
C GLN A 429 33.97 -12.80 -6.06
N PHE A 430 35.06 -12.03 -6.11
CA PHE A 430 36.42 -12.55 -5.94
C PHE A 430 36.62 -13.17 -4.55
N CYS A 431 36.16 -12.51 -3.50
CA CYS A 431 36.23 -13.03 -2.13
C CYS A 431 35.50 -14.37 -1.98
N HIS A 432 34.31 -14.48 -2.56
CA HIS A 432 33.56 -15.74 -2.58
C HIS A 432 34.33 -16.84 -3.30
N ASP A 433 34.85 -16.56 -4.49
CA ASP A 433 35.55 -17.55 -5.31
C ASP A 433 36.85 -18.03 -4.63
N VAL A 434 37.55 -17.14 -3.93
CA VAL A 434 38.74 -17.47 -3.13
C VAL A 434 38.37 -18.33 -1.90
N ILE A 435 37.27 -18.04 -1.21
CA ILE A 435 36.83 -18.83 -0.03
C ILE A 435 36.33 -20.21 -0.45
N SER A 436 35.63 -20.30 -1.58
CA SER A 436 35.07 -21.54 -2.11
C SER A 436 36.09 -22.40 -2.88
N TYR A 437 37.33 -21.92 -3.03
CA TYR A 437 38.40 -22.64 -3.70
C TYR A 437 38.68 -24.00 -3.03
N LYS A 438 38.53 -25.08 -3.80
CA LYS A 438 38.89 -26.44 -3.37
C LYS A 438 40.21 -26.81 -4.04
N PRO A 439 41.32 -26.95 -3.30
CA PRO A 439 42.59 -27.34 -3.90
C PRO A 439 42.45 -28.75 -4.52
N PRO A 440 43.01 -28.98 -5.73
CA PRO A 440 43.06 -30.31 -6.32
C PRO A 440 43.78 -31.30 -5.41
N SER A 441 43.38 -32.58 -5.44
CA SER A 441 43.98 -33.67 -4.64
C SER A 441 45.44 -33.98 -5.02
N ASP A 442 45.89 -33.51 -6.18
CA ASP A 442 47.25 -33.65 -6.68
C ASP A 442 48.12 -32.44 -6.24
N ASN A 443 49.44 -32.61 -6.20
CA ASN A 443 50.45 -31.63 -5.74
C ASN A 443 50.49 -30.26 -6.49
N ASN A 444 49.47 -29.93 -7.29
CA ASN A 444 49.36 -28.71 -8.10
C ASN A 444 48.50 -27.60 -7.46
N ALA A 445 48.33 -27.60 -6.13
CA ALA A 445 47.57 -26.56 -5.45
C ALA A 445 48.26 -25.19 -5.57
N ASN A 446 47.50 -24.16 -5.99
CA ASN A 446 48.02 -22.80 -6.02
C ASN A 446 48.24 -22.26 -4.60
N VAL A 447 49.51 -22.18 -4.21
CA VAL A 447 49.95 -21.78 -2.87
C VAL A 447 49.43 -20.39 -2.49
N ILE A 448 49.43 -19.44 -3.43
CA ILE A 448 48.96 -18.06 -3.17
C ILE A 448 47.46 -18.08 -2.87
N LEU A 449 46.65 -18.80 -3.67
CA LEU A 449 45.21 -18.91 -3.45
C LEU A 449 44.88 -19.56 -2.10
N THR A 450 45.62 -20.60 -1.69
CA THR A 450 45.42 -21.21 -0.36
C THR A 450 45.76 -20.24 0.77
N LYS A 451 46.82 -19.44 0.63
CA LYS A 451 47.17 -18.41 1.62
C LYS A 451 46.16 -17.26 1.66
N LEU A 452 45.65 -16.84 0.50
CA LEU A 452 44.58 -15.84 0.40
C LEU A 452 43.28 -16.35 1.01
N GLN A 453 42.89 -17.60 0.75
CA GLN A 453 41.71 -18.24 1.34
C GLN A 453 41.76 -18.20 2.87
N ASN A 454 42.89 -18.59 3.46
CA ASN A 454 43.10 -18.53 4.91
C ASN A 454 43.03 -17.09 5.45
N LEU A 455 43.68 -16.14 4.78
CA LEU A 455 43.67 -14.74 5.20
C LEU A 455 42.25 -14.14 5.11
N PHE A 456 41.50 -14.43 4.04
CA PHE A 456 40.14 -13.94 3.82
C PHE A 456 39.21 -14.50 4.89
N ALA A 457 39.29 -15.80 5.17
CA ALA A 457 38.53 -16.39 6.27
C ALA A 457 38.85 -15.69 7.60
N LEU A 458 40.13 -15.46 7.92
CA LEU A 458 40.47 -14.76 9.16
C LEU A 458 40.00 -13.30 9.18
N LEU A 459 40.07 -12.57 8.07
CA LEU A 459 39.58 -11.19 7.98
C LEU A 459 38.05 -11.09 8.14
N LEU A 460 37.31 -12.12 7.73
CA LEU A 460 35.85 -12.18 7.87
C LEU A 460 35.39 -12.66 9.25
N TYR A 461 36.08 -13.64 9.83
CA TYR A 461 35.60 -14.38 11.01
C TYR A 461 36.40 -14.12 12.30
N SER A 462 37.57 -13.48 12.25
CA SER A 462 38.37 -13.25 13.45
C SER A 462 37.79 -12.13 14.33
N LYS A 463 37.93 -12.30 15.65
CA LYS A 463 37.62 -11.26 16.66
C LYS A 463 38.79 -10.31 16.95
N ARG A 464 39.94 -10.48 16.27
CA ARG A 464 41.14 -9.66 16.49
C ARG A 464 40.98 -8.30 15.81
N HIS A 465 41.56 -7.25 16.38
CA HIS A 465 41.56 -5.91 15.76
C HIS A 465 42.47 -5.82 14.53
N SER A 466 43.54 -6.63 14.46
CA SER A 466 44.47 -6.66 13.33
C SER A 466 45.10 -8.04 13.16
N LEU A 467 45.45 -8.38 11.91
CA LEU A 467 46.13 -9.62 11.53
C LEU A 467 47.45 -9.33 10.80
N SER A 468 48.39 -10.27 10.87
CA SER A 468 49.65 -10.19 10.12
C SER A 468 49.51 -10.90 8.77
N PRO A 469 49.65 -10.22 7.62
CA PRO A 469 49.55 -10.85 6.30
C PRO A 469 50.87 -11.51 5.85
N ASN A 470 51.76 -11.88 6.78
CA ASN A 470 53.12 -12.34 6.47
C ASN A 470 53.15 -13.52 5.49
N GLU A 471 52.24 -14.50 5.65
CA GLU A 471 52.21 -15.67 4.76
C GLU A 471 51.83 -15.32 3.32
N VAL A 472 50.87 -14.40 3.15
CA VAL A 472 50.45 -13.92 1.82
C VAL A 472 51.53 -13.03 1.22
N LEU A 473 52.14 -12.15 2.01
CA LEU A 473 53.25 -11.31 1.58
C LEU A 473 54.44 -12.15 1.08
N GLN A 474 54.82 -13.21 1.79
CA GLN A 474 55.92 -14.07 1.38
C GLN A 474 55.61 -14.84 0.08
N ALA A 475 54.37 -15.28 -0.09
CA ALA A 475 53.96 -16.05 -1.26
C ALA A 475 53.72 -15.20 -2.51
N ALA A 476 53.18 -13.99 -2.35
CA ALA A 476 52.72 -13.15 -3.45
C ALA A 476 53.70 -12.03 -3.84
N ARG A 477 54.72 -11.73 -3.03
CA ARG A 477 55.68 -10.64 -3.32
C ARG A 477 56.47 -10.97 -4.60
N PRO A 478 56.46 -10.09 -5.62
CA PRO A 478 57.30 -10.22 -6.79
C PRO A 478 58.79 -10.30 -6.42
N SER A 479 59.56 -11.12 -7.13
CA SER A 479 60.97 -11.36 -6.83
C SER A 479 61.84 -10.10 -6.89
N TYR A 480 61.45 -9.11 -7.71
CA TYR A 480 62.15 -7.84 -7.89
C TYR A 480 61.76 -6.77 -6.87
N PHE A 481 60.73 -6.98 -6.03
CA PHE A 481 60.40 -6.06 -4.94
C PHE A 481 61.38 -6.25 -3.79
N THR A 482 62.17 -5.22 -3.45
CA THR A 482 63.10 -5.32 -2.32
C THR A 482 62.35 -5.26 -0.99
N PRO A 483 62.51 -6.24 -0.06
CA PRO A 483 61.86 -6.21 1.24
C PRO A 483 62.16 -4.93 2.03
N GLY A 484 61.13 -4.35 2.63
CA GLY A 484 61.26 -3.12 3.43
C GLY A 484 61.29 -1.81 2.64
N GLN A 485 61.24 -1.86 1.29
CA GLN A 485 61.02 -0.66 0.47
C GLN A 485 59.53 -0.40 0.24
N GLN A 486 59.18 0.87 0.03
CA GLN A 486 57.85 1.23 -0.47
C GLN A 486 57.72 0.79 -1.93
N GLN A 487 56.53 0.36 -2.32
CA GLN A 487 56.22 -0.16 -3.65
C GLN A 487 54.88 0.40 -4.13
N ASP A 488 54.66 0.35 -5.45
CA ASP A 488 53.38 0.73 -6.05
C ASP A 488 52.32 -0.35 -5.81
N SER A 489 51.12 0.04 -5.34
CA SER A 489 50.03 -0.90 -5.06
C SER A 489 49.37 -1.45 -6.31
N SER A 490 49.34 -0.68 -7.41
CA SER A 490 48.82 -1.14 -8.70
C SER A 490 49.80 -2.06 -9.42
N GLU A 491 51.10 -1.95 -9.17
CA GLU A 491 52.09 -2.91 -9.66
C GLU A 491 52.06 -4.22 -8.87
N PHE A 492 51.67 -4.17 -7.59
CA PHE A 492 51.49 -5.36 -6.75
C PHE A 492 50.19 -6.13 -7.04
N LEU A 493 49.09 -5.42 -7.34
CA LEU A 493 47.80 -6.00 -7.72
C LEU A 493 47.88 -6.63 -9.11
#